data_AF-A0A068NTE0-F1
#
_entry.id   AF-A0A068NTE0-F1
#
_cell.length_a   1.000
_cell.length_b   1.000
_cell.length_c   1.000
_cell.angle_alpha   90.00
_cell.angle_beta   90.00
_cell.angle_gamma   90.00
#
_symmetry.space_group_name_H-M   'P 1'
#
loop_
_entity.id
_entity.type
_entity.pdbx_description
1 polymer ?
#
loop_
_entity_poly.entity_id
_entity_poly.type
_entity_poly.pdbx_seq_one_letter_code
_entity_poly.pdbx_strand_id
1 'polypeptide(L)' 'MQRLKESKAAEVLTVNGRAELVVQDAESYQEMLEELDKARLIESLLVAERDYEAGKARPAGEFIAEMRAKYGV' A
#
# COMPACT_ATOMS: atom_id res chain seq x y z
N MET A 1 -1.43 -21.38 -19.97
CA MET A 1 -0.56 -20.46 -19.21
C MET A 1 0.15 -19.44 -20.12
N GLN A 2 0.61 -19.81 -21.33
CA GLN A 2 1.29 -18.89 -22.26
C GLN A 2 0.50 -17.60 -22.54
N ARG A 3 -0.78 -17.70 -22.89
CA ARG A 3 -1.66 -16.54 -23.16
C ARG A 3 -1.74 -15.54 -22.00
N LEU A 4 -1.85 -16.02 -20.75
CA LEU A 4 -1.88 -15.15 -19.56
C LEU A 4 -0.60 -14.34 -19.44
N LYS A 5 0.56 -14.98 -19.63
CA LYS A 5 1.87 -14.32 -19.59
C LYS A 5 2.09 -13.33 -20.73
N GLU A 6 1.56 -13.63 -21.92
CA GLU A 6 1.70 -12.75 -23.10
C GLU A 6 0.76 -11.54 -23.01
N SER A 7 -0.47 -11.75 -22.57
CA SER A 7 -1.47 -10.67 -22.46
C SER A 7 -1.32 -9.84 -21.20
N LYS A 8 -0.72 -10.39 -20.14
CA LYS A 8 -0.66 -9.81 -18.78
C LYS A 8 -2.03 -9.48 -18.19
N ALA A 9 -3.10 -9.94 -18.82
CA ALA A 9 -4.47 -9.73 -18.40
C ALA A 9 -4.90 -10.85 -17.45
N ALA A 10 -5.54 -10.47 -16.34
CA ALA A 10 -6.17 -11.43 -15.46
C ALA A 10 -7.41 -12.05 -16.13
N GLU A 11 -7.67 -13.32 -15.84
CA GLU A 11 -8.85 -14.04 -16.31
C GLU A 11 -9.75 -14.43 -15.15
N VAL A 12 -11.08 -14.34 -15.36
CA VAL A 12 -12.09 -14.65 -14.34
C VAL A 12 -12.70 -16.02 -14.63
N LEU A 13 -12.62 -16.93 -13.66
CA LEU A 13 -13.31 -18.22 -13.69
C LEU A 13 -14.67 -18.08 -13.02
N THR A 14 -15.69 -18.61 -13.67
CA THR A 14 -17.07 -18.56 -13.19
C THR A 14 -17.62 -19.95 -12.91
N VAL A 15 -18.48 -20.06 -11.90
CA VAL A 15 -19.29 -21.25 -11.61
C VAL A 15 -20.75 -20.84 -11.59
N ASN A 16 -21.56 -21.47 -12.42
CA ASN A 16 -22.98 -21.13 -12.60
C ASN A 16 -23.21 -19.64 -12.92
N GLY A 17 -22.35 -19.06 -13.76
CA GLY A 17 -22.45 -17.66 -14.20
C GLY A 17 -21.99 -16.62 -13.17
N ARG A 18 -21.44 -17.04 -12.03
CA ARG A 18 -20.87 -16.12 -11.02
C ARG A 18 -19.35 -16.23 -10.98
N ALA A 19 -18.68 -15.09 -10.94
CA ALA A 19 -17.23 -15.02 -10.75
C ALA A 19 -16.84 -15.61 -9.39
N GLU A 20 -15.90 -16.55 -9.41
CA GLU A 20 -15.46 -17.28 -8.21
C GLU A 20 -13.94 -17.22 -7.99
N LEU A 21 -13.15 -17.20 -9.07
CA LEU A 21 -11.70 -17.10 -8.99
C LEU A 21 -11.14 -16.18 -10.08
N VAL A 22 -10.01 -15.53 -9.78
CA VAL A 22 -9.19 -14.80 -10.75
C VAL A 22 -7.85 -15.52 -10.89
N VAL A 23 -7.40 -15.71 -12.12
CA VAL A 23 -6.08 -16.26 -12.44
C VAL A 23 -5.26 -15.20 -13.16
N GLN A 24 -4.03 -14.97 -12.69
CA GLN A 24 -3.10 -14.00 -13.25
C GLN A 24 -1.69 -14.61 -13.28
N ASP A 25 -0.82 -14.10 -14.16
CA ASP A 25 0.60 -14.44 -14.05
C ASP A 25 1.23 -13.78 -12.83
N ALA A 26 2.26 -14.44 -12.29
CA ALA A 26 2.86 -14.05 -11.01
C ALA A 26 3.55 -12.67 -11.07
N GLU A 27 4.14 -12.30 -12.21
CA GLU A 27 4.85 -11.03 -12.36
C GLU A 27 3.87 -9.86 -12.30
N SER A 28 2.77 -9.91 -13.06
CA SER A 28 1.76 -8.84 -12.99
C SER A 28 1.00 -8.81 -11.67
N TYR A 29 0.87 -9.93 -10.97
CA TYR A 29 0.37 -9.92 -9.59
C TYR A 29 1.34 -9.20 -8.63
N GLN A 30 2.65 -9.43 -8.77
CA GLN A 30 3.66 -8.74 -7.96
C GLN A 30 3.68 -7.22 -8.25
N GLU A 31 3.65 -6.82 -9.51
CA GLU A 31 3.55 -5.41 -9.91
C GLU A 31 2.30 -4.74 -9.30
N MET A 32 1.15 -5.42 -9.31
CA MET A 32 -0.07 -4.91 -8.69
C MET A 32 0.09 -4.70 -7.17
N LEU A 33 0.79 -5.60 -6.47
CA LEU A 33 1.09 -5.43 -5.05
C LEU A 33 2.02 -4.25 -4.79
N GLU A 34 3.05 -4.06 -5.63
CA GLU A 34 3.96 -2.93 -5.51
C GLU A 34 3.24 -1.59 -5.73
N GLU A 35 2.36 -1.50 -6.72
CA GLU A 35 1.55 -0.30 -6.95
C GLU A 35 0.56 -0.04 -5.80
N LEU A 36 -0.01 -1.08 -5.21
CA LEU A 36 -0.87 -0.95 -4.02
C LEU A 36 -0.10 -0.40 -2.82
N ASP A 37 1.12 -0.86 -2.61
CA ASP A 37 1.96 -0.36 -1.52
C ASP A 37 2.40 1.10 -1.74
N LYS A 38 2.70 1.49 -2.99
CA LYS A 38 2.92 2.90 -3.34
C LYS A 38 1.68 3.75 -3.07
N ALA A 39 0.50 3.28 -3.44
CA ALA A 39 -0.75 4.00 -3.20
C ALA A 39 -1.00 4.22 -1.69
N ARG A 40 -0.76 3.21 -0.85
CA ARG A 40 -0.85 3.32 0.62
C ARG A 40 0.15 4.33 1.20
N LEU A 41 1.37 4.36 0.67
CA LEU A 41 2.36 5.35 1.07
C LEU A 41 1.89 6.77 0.73
N ILE A 42 1.37 6.98 -0.49
CA ILE A 42 0.82 8.28 -0.93
C ILE A 42 -0.33 8.71 -0.02
N GLU A 43 -1.26 7.81 0.31
CA GLU A 43 -2.35 8.12 1.23
C GLU A 43 -1.83 8.58 2.60
N SER A 44 -0.83 7.88 3.13
CA SER A 44 -0.18 8.22 4.41
C SER A 44 0.49 9.60 4.37
N LEU A 45 1.16 9.92 3.26
CA LEU A 45 1.78 11.24 3.05
C LEU A 45 0.73 12.36 2.97
N LEU A 46 -0.39 12.13 2.28
CA LEU A 46 -1.48 13.11 2.22
C LEU A 46 -2.14 13.35 3.59
N VAL A 47 -2.22 12.32 4.43
CA VAL A 47 -2.65 12.48 5.84
C VAL A 47 -1.64 13.33 6.61
N ALA A 48 -0.35 12.99 6.50
CA ALA A 48 0.71 13.72 7.19
C ALA A 48 0.79 15.20 6.78
N GLU A 49 0.62 15.49 5.49
CA GLU A 49 0.56 16.85 4.95
C GLU A 49 -0.63 17.62 5.54
N ARG A 50 -1.83 17.03 5.58
CA ARG A 50 -2.99 17.68 6.20
C ARG A 50 -2.79 17.97 7.69
N ASP A 51 -2.17 17.04 8.42
CA ASP A 51 -1.90 17.24 9.84
C ASP A 51 -0.82 18.29 10.08
N TYR A 52 0.18 18.39 9.18
CA TYR A 52 1.17 19.46 9.20
C TYR A 52 0.52 20.83 8.97
N GLU A 53 -0.29 20.97 7.92
CA GLU A 53 -1.02 22.21 7.61
C GLU A 53 -2.02 22.60 8.70
N ALA A 54 -2.60 21.62 9.40
CA ALA A 54 -3.47 21.84 10.55
C ALA A 54 -2.71 22.16 11.86
N GLY A 55 -1.37 22.25 11.83
CA GLY A 55 -0.55 22.55 13.00
C GLY A 55 -0.50 21.43 14.04
N LYS A 56 -0.82 20.18 13.66
CA LYS A 56 -0.79 19.01 14.55
C LYS A 56 0.58 18.34 14.61
N ALA A 57 1.50 18.71 13.72
CA ALA A 57 2.87 18.24 13.78
C ALA A 57 3.61 18.82 14.98
N ARG A 58 4.57 18.06 15.53
CA ARG A 58 5.49 18.53 16.57
C ARG A 58 6.94 18.29 16.17
N PRO A 59 7.90 19.12 16.63
CA PRO A 59 9.31 18.91 16.34
C PRO A 59 9.80 17.54 16.81
N ALA A 60 10.47 16.81 15.91
CA ALA A 60 10.98 15.47 16.23
C ALA A 60 11.99 15.48 17.39
N GLY A 61 12.83 16.52 17.48
CA GLY A 61 13.81 16.65 18.57
C GLY A 61 13.16 16.72 19.95
N GLU A 62 12.03 17.44 20.08
CA GLU A 62 11.28 17.53 21.33
C GLU A 62 10.68 16.18 21.72
N PHE A 63 10.07 15.49 20.75
CA PHE A 63 9.53 14.14 20.98
C PHE A 63 10.61 13.15 21.40
N ILE A 64 11.75 13.15 20.71
CA ILE A 64 12.88 12.26 21.03
C ILE A 64 13.39 12.55 22.45
N ALA A 65 13.61 13.82 22.79
CA ALA A 65 14.06 14.22 24.13
C ALA A 65 13.07 13.76 25.23
N GLU A 66 11.77 13.91 24.99
CA GLU A 66 10.71 13.43 25.90
C GLU A 66 10.77 11.90 26.07
N MET A 67 10.92 11.14 24.99
CA MET A 67 11.01 9.68 25.02
C MET A 67 12.27 9.21 25.75
N ARG A 68 13.42 9.86 25.52
CA ARG A 68 14.68 9.59 26.25
C ARG A 68 14.49 9.82 27.74
N ALA A 69 13.91 10.95 28.12
CA ALA A 69 13.68 11.30 29.52
C ALA A 69 12.71 10.32 30.20
N LYS A 70 11.67 9.87 29.48
CA LYS A 70 10.63 8.99 30.04
C LYS A 70 11.03 7.53 30.13
N TYR A 71 11.78 7.02 29.15
CA TYR A 71 12.05 5.58 29.01
C TYR A 71 13.54 5.21 28.99
N GLY A 72 14.46 6.18 28.98
CA GLY A 72 15.91 5.93 28.99
C GLY A 72 16.47 5.34 27.69
N VAL A 73 15.76 5.52 26.57
CA VAL A 73 16.16 5.09 25.20
C VAL A 73 16.95 6.15 24.44
#